data_AF-A0A2A4AL34-F1
#
_entry.id   AF-A0A2A4AL34-F1
#
_cell.length_a   1.000
_cell.length_b   1.000
_cell.length_c   1.000
_cell.angle_alpha   90.00
_cell.angle_beta   90.00
_cell.angle_gamma   90.00
#
_symmetry.space_group_name_H-M   'P 1'
#
loop_
_entity.id
_entity.type
_entity.pdbx_description
1 polymer ?
#
loop_
_entity_poly.entity_id
_entity_poly.type
_entity_poly.pdbx_seq_one_letter_code
_entity_poly.pdbx_strand_id
1 'polypeptide(L)'
;MANPTHFELKVPSGKLLVVDIEVTDGTISSAQVSGDFFLEPEEAFEALGPTLEGSKVSDSTQEITARLDAALAKIEAEHPVALHGFSTHDLAVAVKRALSGGTDFTDHQWEILQPGVLPTPVNVALDEVILNEVAEGKRGPTLRFWEWDDKAVVFGSYQSYANELDQAGVDKHGITPVRRMSGGGAMFMEGGNCITYSIYAPESLVAGYSYEASYAYLDQWVLAALAKHGVNAWYVPINDITSDGGKIGGAAQKRRAGAVLHHTTMSYDIDADKMMEVLRIGKVKVSSKGLSSAKKRVDPLRRQTGVKREEIIETMAREFATRYGAKDAVLSDATLAEAERLVSEKYSTEEWTKRIP
;
A
#
# COMPACT_ATOMS: atom_id res chain seq x y z
N MET A 1 24.76 -5.29 -27.74
CA MET A 1 24.75 -4.43 -26.53
C MET A 1 23.41 -4.65 -25.88
N ALA A 2 23.36 -4.95 -24.59
CA ALA A 2 22.08 -4.97 -23.88
C ALA A 2 21.50 -3.56 -23.94
N ASN A 3 20.19 -3.41 -24.18
CA ASN A 3 19.57 -2.09 -24.09
C ASN A 3 19.68 -1.60 -22.64
N PRO A 4 20.01 -0.33 -22.41
CA PRO A 4 20.02 0.23 -21.06
C PRO A 4 18.62 0.07 -20.44
N THR A 5 18.58 -0.33 -19.18
CA THR A 5 17.35 -0.31 -18.38
C THR A 5 17.11 1.09 -17.86
N HIS A 6 15.89 1.57 -18.02
CA HIS A 6 15.50 2.94 -17.71
C HIS A 6 14.45 2.94 -16.58
N PHE A 7 14.54 3.91 -15.66
CA PHE A 7 13.48 4.14 -14.69
C PHE A 7 13.39 5.60 -14.27
N GLU A 8 12.16 6.11 -14.17
CA GLU A 8 11.85 7.44 -13.64
C GLU A 8 11.19 7.32 -12.27
N LEU A 9 11.70 8.07 -11.29
CA LEU A 9 11.17 8.15 -9.93
C LEU A 9 10.80 9.60 -9.61
N LYS A 10 9.52 9.87 -9.36
CA LYS A 10 9.10 11.14 -8.76
C LYS A 10 9.20 11.06 -7.24
N VAL A 11 10.24 11.69 -6.67
CA VAL A 11 10.45 11.69 -5.20
C VAL A 11 9.27 12.39 -4.50
N PRO A 12 8.68 11.81 -3.43
CA PRO A 12 7.61 12.44 -2.66
C PRO A 12 7.99 13.85 -2.20
N SER A 13 7.21 14.86 -2.58
CA SER A 13 7.50 16.29 -2.31
C SER A 13 8.88 16.77 -2.80
N GLY A 14 9.51 16.00 -3.68
CA GLY A 14 10.83 16.25 -4.23
C GLY A 14 10.82 16.39 -5.75
N LYS A 15 11.93 15.99 -6.35
CA LYS A 15 12.24 16.16 -7.76
C LYS A 15 12.15 14.83 -8.51
N LEU A 16 12.04 14.91 -9.83
CA LEU A 16 12.14 13.79 -10.75
C LEU A 16 13.59 13.33 -10.80
N LEU A 17 13.78 12.03 -10.65
CA LEU A 17 15.06 11.34 -10.74
C LEU A 17 14.95 10.26 -11.80
N VAL A 18 15.86 10.26 -12.76
CA VAL A 18 15.89 9.34 -13.89
C VAL A 18 17.22 8.62 -13.87
N VAL A 19 17.17 7.30 -14.08
CA VAL A 19 18.37 6.47 -14.20
C VAL A 19 18.33 5.64 -15.48
N ASP A 20 19.45 5.62 -16.18
CA ASP A 20 19.71 4.74 -17.32
C ASP A 20 20.91 3.86 -16.98
N ILE A 21 20.74 2.55 -17.04
CA ILE A 21 21.71 1.59 -16.51
C ILE A 21 22.00 0.50 -17.53
N GLU A 22 23.28 0.30 -17.84
CA GLU A 22 23.74 -0.85 -18.61
C GLU A 22 24.33 -1.91 -17.68
N VAL A 23 24.02 -3.18 -17.96
CA VAL A 23 24.49 -4.32 -17.17
C VAL A 23 25.29 -5.25 -18.06
N THR A 24 26.51 -5.60 -17.60
CA THR A 24 27.35 -6.63 -18.20
C THR A 24 27.73 -7.64 -17.13
N ASP A 25 27.53 -8.94 -17.40
CA ASP A 25 27.87 -10.04 -16.49
C ASP A 25 27.33 -9.87 -15.04
N GLY A 26 26.09 -9.39 -14.91
CA GLY A 26 25.42 -9.21 -13.61
C GLY A 26 25.92 -8.00 -12.80
N THR A 27 26.68 -7.11 -13.42
CA THR A 27 27.26 -5.91 -12.81
C THR A 27 26.89 -4.68 -13.63
N ILE A 28 26.62 -3.56 -12.97
CA ILE A 28 26.41 -2.27 -13.65
C ILE A 28 27.71 -1.88 -14.36
N SER A 29 27.68 -1.83 -15.70
CA SER A 29 28.82 -1.43 -16.54
C SER A 29 28.82 0.05 -16.86
N SER A 30 27.66 0.69 -16.85
CA SER A 30 27.51 2.13 -16.98
C SER A 30 26.21 2.58 -16.30
N ALA A 31 26.21 3.77 -15.70
CA ALA A 31 25.03 4.38 -15.12
C ALA A 31 25.01 5.88 -15.38
N GLN A 32 23.88 6.38 -15.88
CA GLN A 32 23.59 7.79 -16.02
C GLN A 32 22.48 8.18 -15.05
N VAL A 33 22.65 9.32 -14.38
CA VAL A 33 21.65 9.91 -13.47
C VAL A 33 21.27 11.28 -14.02
N SER A 34 19.98 11.53 -14.19
CA SER A 34 19.45 12.81 -14.69
C SER A 34 18.11 13.15 -14.03
N GLY A 35 17.59 14.37 -14.20
CA GLY A 35 16.35 14.81 -13.53
C GLY A 35 16.20 16.33 -13.45
N ASP A 36 15.26 16.79 -12.62
CA ASP A 36 15.01 18.23 -12.33
C ASP A 36 15.45 18.65 -10.91
N PHE A 37 16.43 17.93 -10.35
CA PHE A 37 17.07 18.18 -9.06
C PHE A 37 18.28 19.11 -9.17
N PHE A 38 18.83 19.51 -8.01
CA PHE A 38 20.08 20.27 -7.93
C PHE A 38 21.04 19.60 -6.95
N LEU A 39 22.34 19.65 -7.25
CA LEU A 39 23.41 19.27 -6.32
C LEU A 39 24.43 20.40 -6.25
N GLU A 40 24.95 20.61 -5.05
CA GLU A 40 26.13 21.46 -4.82
C GLU A 40 27.13 20.67 -3.97
N PRO A 41 28.44 20.68 -4.30
CA PRO A 41 29.03 21.27 -5.50
C PRO A 41 28.83 20.36 -6.74
N GLU A 42 29.23 20.82 -7.94
CA GLU A 42 28.98 20.11 -9.22
C GLU A 42 29.67 18.73 -9.26
N GLU A 43 30.81 18.59 -8.61
CA GLU A 43 31.56 17.32 -8.49
C GLU A 43 30.74 16.22 -7.82
N ALA A 44 29.78 16.59 -6.95
CA ALA A 44 28.87 15.64 -6.33
C ALA A 44 27.95 14.98 -7.36
N PHE A 45 27.51 15.73 -8.38
CA PHE A 45 26.72 15.20 -9.49
C PHE A 45 27.57 14.29 -10.39
N GLU A 46 28.77 14.73 -10.74
CA GLU A 46 29.70 13.94 -11.56
C GLU A 46 30.08 12.60 -10.92
N ALA A 47 30.07 12.52 -9.59
CA ALA A 47 30.38 11.31 -8.86
C ALA A 47 29.25 10.25 -8.87
N LEU A 48 27.98 10.61 -9.10
CA LEU A 48 26.85 9.69 -8.91
C LEU A 48 26.91 8.47 -9.85
N GLY A 49 26.96 8.71 -11.16
CA GLY A 49 26.99 7.65 -12.19
C GLY A 49 28.18 6.70 -12.01
N PRO A 50 29.43 7.20 -12.01
CA PRO A 50 30.63 6.39 -11.80
C PRO A 50 30.62 5.62 -10.48
N THR A 51 29.99 6.15 -9.42
CA THR A 51 29.87 5.44 -8.15
C THR A 51 29.01 4.18 -8.27
N LEU A 52 27.99 4.17 -9.13
CA LEU A 52 27.11 3.02 -9.33
C LEU A 52 27.79 1.90 -10.14
N GLU A 53 28.73 2.23 -11.02
CA GLU A 53 29.47 1.26 -11.84
C GLU A 53 30.21 0.23 -10.98
N GLY A 54 30.14 -1.04 -11.35
CA GLY A 54 30.70 -2.14 -10.55
C GLY A 54 29.77 -2.65 -9.43
N SER A 55 28.61 -2.04 -9.19
CA SER A 55 27.60 -2.60 -8.28
C SER A 55 26.94 -3.82 -8.92
N LYS A 56 26.64 -4.85 -8.13
CA LYS A 56 25.98 -6.05 -8.64
C LYS A 56 24.48 -5.82 -8.74
N VAL A 57 23.83 -6.47 -9.70
CA VAL A 57 22.35 -6.44 -9.78
C VAL A 57 21.68 -6.98 -8.52
N SER A 58 22.38 -7.85 -7.79
CA SER A 58 21.95 -8.44 -6.52
C SER A 58 22.10 -7.53 -5.30
N ASP A 59 22.85 -6.43 -5.40
CA ASP A 59 23.07 -5.54 -4.25
C ASP A 59 21.72 -4.97 -3.77
N SER A 60 21.57 -4.86 -2.46
CA SER A 60 20.38 -4.29 -1.82
C SER A 60 20.33 -2.77 -1.98
N THR A 61 19.14 -2.18 -1.80
CA THR A 61 18.99 -0.72 -1.76
C THR A 61 19.94 -0.10 -0.73
N GLN A 62 20.09 -0.72 0.44
CA GLN A 62 20.96 -0.24 1.51
C GLN A 62 22.44 -0.26 1.13
N GLU A 63 22.90 -1.30 0.44
CA GLU A 63 24.29 -1.38 -0.03
C GLU A 63 24.59 -0.30 -1.08
N ILE A 64 23.66 -0.07 -2.01
CA ILE A 64 23.79 0.99 -3.02
C ILE A 64 23.76 2.38 -2.36
N THR A 65 22.86 2.61 -1.40
CA THR A 65 22.82 3.86 -0.62
C THR A 65 24.13 4.11 0.12
N ALA A 66 24.64 3.11 0.86
CA ALA A 66 25.89 3.26 1.60
C ALA A 66 27.08 3.54 0.68
N ARG A 67 27.08 2.97 -0.53
CA ARG A 67 28.10 3.22 -1.55
C ARG A 67 28.06 4.67 -2.06
N LEU A 68 26.86 5.19 -2.33
CA LEU A 68 26.65 6.59 -2.72
C LEU A 68 27.05 7.55 -1.60
N ASP A 69 26.61 7.28 -0.37
CA ASP A 69 26.96 8.10 0.81
C ASP A 69 28.47 8.14 1.01
N ALA A 70 29.17 7.00 0.89
CA ALA A 70 30.62 6.94 1.04
C ALA A 70 31.38 7.67 -0.07
N ALA A 71 30.80 7.78 -1.28
CA ALA A 71 31.39 8.56 -2.36
C ALA A 71 31.22 10.07 -2.10
N LEU A 72 30.00 10.50 -1.74
CA LEU A 72 29.70 11.90 -1.46
C LEU A 72 30.42 12.42 -0.20
N ALA A 73 30.61 11.58 0.81
CA ALA A 73 31.37 11.93 2.02
C ALA A 73 32.84 12.32 1.74
N LYS A 74 33.42 11.82 0.63
CA LYS A 74 34.77 12.23 0.22
C LYS A 74 34.80 13.65 -0.33
N ILE A 75 33.72 14.08 -0.97
CA ILE A 75 33.54 15.42 -1.52
C ILE A 75 33.17 16.39 -0.38
N GLU A 76 32.28 15.95 0.53
CA GLU A 76 31.89 16.67 1.76
C GLU A 76 33.10 17.10 2.60
N ALA A 77 34.18 16.30 2.59
CA ALA A 77 35.41 16.61 3.32
C ALA A 77 36.11 17.89 2.85
N GLU A 78 35.85 18.31 1.61
CA GLU A 78 36.43 19.52 0.99
C GLU A 78 35.38 20.63 0.82
N HIS A 79 34.15 20.27 0.46
CA HIS A 79 33.06 21.19 0.17
C HIS A 79 31.73 20.63 0.68
N PRO A 80 30.87 21.41 1.36
CA PRO A 80 29.57 20.94 1.80
C PRO A 80 28.72 20.40 0.64
N VAL A 81 28.22 19.18 0.76
CA VAL A 81 27.37 18.53 -0.25
C VAL A 81 25.90 18.72 0.13
N ALA A 82 25.13 19.27 -0.79
CA ALA A 82 23.70 19.44 -0.67
C ALA A 82 22.97 18.76 -1.83
N LEU A 83 22.06 17.84 -1.52
CA LEU A 83 21.18 17.20 -2.48
C LEU A 83 19.80 17.85 -2.37
N HIS A 84 19.37 18.53 -3.42
CA HIS A 84 18.08 19.22 -3.44
C HIS A 84 17.06 18.45 -4.27
N GLY A 85 16.11 17.83 -3.58
CA GLY A 85 14.96 17.18 -4.18
C GLY A 85 15.00 15.66 -4.22
N PHE A 86 16.10 15.05 -3.77
CA PHE A 86 16.24 13.60 -3.60
C PHE A 86 17.32 13.30 -2.56
N SER A 87 17.37 12.05 -2.11
CA SER A 87 18.43 11.48 -1.28
C SER A 87 19.17 10.37 -2.02
N THR A 88 20.34 9.96 -1.53
CA THR A 88 21.05 8.77 -2.02
C THR A 88 20.21 7.49 -1.91
N HIS A 89 19.30 7.43 -0.94
CA HIS A 89 18.32 6.35 -0.84
C HIS A 89 17.32 6.38 -2.02
N ASP A 90 16.81 7.54 -2.40
CA ASP A 90 15.90 7.66 -3.56
C ASP A 90 16.59 7.23 -4.87
N LEU A 91 17.87 7.58 -5.03
CA LEU A 91 18.69 7.12 -6.16
C LEU A 91 18.90 5.61 -6.13
N ALA A 92 19.22 5.03 -4.98
CA ALA A 92 19.34 3.59 -4.83
C ALA A 92 18.01 2.87 -5.14
N VAL A 93 16.86 3.44 -4.76
CA VAL A 93 15.54 2.93 -5.13
C VAL A 93 15.36 2.98 -6.65
N ALA A 94 15.59 4.12 -7.30
CA ALA A 94 15.47 4.25 -8.76
C ALA A 94 16.34 3.22 -9.50
N VAL A 95 17.59 3.01 -9.05
CA VAL A 95 18.50 1.98 -9.58
C VAL A 95 17.91 0.58 -9.42
N LYS A 96 17.45 0.22 -8.22
CA LYS A 96 16.85 -1.10 -7.99
C LYS A 96 15.59 -1.31 -8.81
N ARG A 97 14.81 -0.26 -9.03
CA ARG A 97 13.61 -0.27 -9.87
C ARG A 97 13.97 -0.55 -11.32
N ALA A 98 14.91 0.18 -11.90
CA ALA A 98 15.40 -0.06 -13.27
C ALA A 98 15.90 -1.50 -13.45
N LEU A 99 16.77 -1.97 -12.55
CA LEU A 99 17.35 -3.31 -12.62
C LEU A 99 16.34 -4.45 -12.42
N SER A 100 15.20 -4.18 -11.78
CA SER A 100 14.17 -5.19 -11.50
C SER A 100 13.03 -5.17 -12.51
N GLY A 101 13.09 -4.34 -13.56
CA GLY A 101 11.96 -4.12 -14.48
C GLY A 101 10.77 -3.48 -13.78
N GLY A 102 11.02 -2.60 -12.82
CA GLY A 102 9.99 -1.85 -12.10
C GLY A 102 9.28 -0.87 -13.03
N THR A 103 7.97 -0.70 -12.80
CA THR A 103 7.10 0.25 -13.52
C THR A 103 6.41 1.14 -12.51
N ASP A 104 6.24 2.42 -12.76
CA ASP A 104 5.49 3.33 -11.89
C ASP A 104 3.97 3.28 -12.15
N PHE A 105 3.16 3.89 -11.27
CA PHE A 105 1.73 4.06 -11.50
C PHE A 105 1.44 4.73 -12.86
N THR A 106 2.26 5.68 -13.28
CA THR A 106 2.08 6.41 -14.55
C THR A 106 2.33 5.57 -15.80
N ASP A 107 2.99 4.41 -15.66
CA ASP A 107 3.26 3.49 -16.79
C ASP A 107 2.05 2.63 -17.15
N HIS A 108 0.97 2.71 -16.38
CA HIS A 108 -0.20 1.85 -16.50
C HIS A 108 -1.48 2.62 -16.83
N GLN A 109 -2.39 1.96 -17.54
CA GLN A 109 -3.75 2.45 -17.74
C GLN A 109 -4.64 1.93 -16.62
N TRP A 110 -4.99 2.81 -15.68
CA TRP A 110 -5.74 2.44 -14.48
C TRP A 110 -7.26 2.52 -14.65
N GLU A 111 -7.95 1.61 -13.98
CA GLU A 111 -9.39 1.65 -13.76
C GLU A 111 -9.73 2.04 -12.31
N ILE A 112 -10.79 2.82 -12.10
CA ILE A 112 -11.42 3.05 -10.81
C ILE A 112 -12.78 2.35 -10.79
N LEU A 113 -12.97 1.45 -9.83
CA LEU A 113 -14.16 0.63 -9.69
C LEU A 113 -14.93 1.00 -8.42
N GLN A 114 -16.18 1.41 -8.59
CA GLN A 114 -17.11 1.72 -7.50
C GLN A 114 -18.42 0.97 -7.73
N PRO A 115 -18.50 -0.33 -7.39
CA PRO A 115 -19.65 -1.18 -7.72
C PRO A 115 -20.90 -0.86 -6.89
N GLY A 116 -20.81 0.08 -5.94
CA GLY A 116 -21.85 0.35 -4.96
C GLY A 116 -21.85 -0.66 -3.82
N VAL A 117 -22.95 -0.69 -3.08
CA VAL A 117 -23.11 -1.51 -1.87
C VAL A 117 -23.13 -2.99 -2.22
N LEU A 118 -22.18 -3.74 -1.67
CA LEU A 118 -22.10 -5.20 -1.79
C LEU A 118 -21.95 -5.85 -0.39
N PRO A 119 -22.44 -7.09 -0.18
CA PRO A 119 -22.18 -7.81 1.06
C PRO A 119 -20.68 -7.95 1.34
N THR A 120 -20.27 -7.87 2.60
CA THR A 120 -18.85 -7.98 2.98
C THR A 120 -18.18 -9.25 2.43
N PRO A 121 -18.80 -10.45 2.48
CA PRO A 121 -18.21 -11.64 1.87
C PRO A 121 -17.96 -11.50 0.36
N VAL A 122 -18.86 -10.83 -0.37
CA VAL A 122 -18.70 -10.57 -1.82
C VAL A 122 -17.55 -9.60 -2.06
N ASN A 123 -17.44 -8.54 -1.26
CA ASN A 123 -16.32 -7.63 -1.34
C ASN A 123 -14.98 -8.34 -1.09
N VAL A 124 -14.90 -9.23 -0.09
CA VAL A 124 -13.69 -10.02 0.19
C VAL A 124 -13.41 -11.03 -0.93
N ALA A 125 -14.44 -11.62 -1.55
CA ALA A 125 -14.26 -12.53 -2.68
C ALA A 125 -13.77 -11.81 -3.94
N LEU A 126 -14.29 -10.62 -4.22
CA LEU A 126 -13.85 -9.77 -5.34
C LEU A 126 -12.36 -9.45 -5.27
N ASP A 127 -11.77 -9.36 -4.07
CA ASP A 127 -10.32 -9.19 -3.95
C ASP A 127 -9.54 -10.34 -4.59
N GLU A 128 -10.03 -11.58 -4.46
CA GLU A 128 -9.38 -12.73 -5.07
C GLU A 128 -9.65 -12.79 -6.57
N VAL A 129 -10.88 -12.52 -7.00
CA VAL A 129 -11.26 -12.57 -8.42
C VAL A 129 -10.46 -11.53 -9.21
N ILE A 130 -10.49 -10.27 -8.81
CA ILE A 130 -9.85 -9.18 -9.54
C ILE A 130 -8.32 -9.32 -9.50
N LEU A 131 -7.75 -9.79 -8.39
CA LEU A 131 -6.32 -10.10 -8.33
C LEU A 131 -5.93 -11.16 -9.37
N ASN A 132 -6.72 -12.22 -9.52
CA ASN A 132 -6.47 -13.26 -10.52
C ASN A 132 -6.68 -12.72 -11.94
N GLU A 133 -7.69 -11.90 -12.19
CA GLU A 133 -7.90 -11.25 -13.50
C GLU A 133 -6.71 -10.39 -13.91
N VAL A 134 -6.11 -9.64 -12.98
CA VAL A 134 -4.88 -8.86 -13.24
C VAL A 134 -3.68 -9.78 -13.45
N ALA A 135 -3.50 -10.81 -12.62
CA ALA A 135 -2.39 -11.77 -12.77
C ALA A 135 -2.42 -12.51 -14.11
N GLU A 136 -3.62 -12.80 -14.62
CA GLU A 136 -3.86 -13.48 -15.89
C GLU A 136 -3.90 -12.53 -17.10
N GLY A 137 -3.75 -11.22 -16.89
CA GLY A 137 -3.83 -10.20 -17.94
C GLY A 137 -5.22 -10.02 -18.57
N LYS A 138 -6.27 -10.51 -17.91
CA LYS A 138 -7.68 -10.33 -18.33
C LYS A 138 -8.23 -8.95 -17.98
N ARG A 139 -7.65 -8.30 -16.95
CA ARG A 139 -7.96 -6.94 -16.52
C ARG A 139 -6.67 -6.14 -16.33
N GLY A 140 -6.73 -4.84 -16.62
CA GLY A 140 -5.66 -3.90 -16.28
C GLY A 140 -5.59 -3.58 -14.77
N PRO A 141 -4.58 -2.81 -14.35
CA PRO A 141 -4.44 -2.38 -12.96
C PRO A 141 -5.67 -1.59 -12.50
N THR A 142 -6.16 -1.88 -11.30
CA THR A 142 -7.46 -1.37 -10.82
C THR A 142 -7.38 -0.88 -9.39
N LEU A 143 -7.97 0.28 -9.12
CA LEU A 143 -8.34 0.76 -7.79
C LEU A 143 -9.84 0.50 -7.58
N ARG A 144 -10.21 -0.17 -6.49
CA ARG A 144 -11.60 -0.42 -6.12
C ARG A 144 -11.92 0.16 -4.76
N PHE A 145 -13.01 0.90 -4.65
CA PHE A 145 -13.57 1.29 -3.35
C PHE A 145 -14.66 0.31 -2.93
N TRP A 146 -14.70 0.00 -1.64
CA TRP A 146 -15.71 -0.88 -1.06
C TRP A 146 -16.85 -0.05 -0.49
N GLU A 147 -18.07 -0.52 -0.72
CA GLU A 147 -19.27 -0.06 -0.03
C GLU A 147 -20.05 -1.29 0.46
N TRP A 148 -20.62 -1.20 1.66
CA TRP A 148 -21.36 -2.28 2.31
C TRP A 148 -22.31 -1.70 3.38
N ASP A 149 -23.39 -2.41 3.68
CA ASP A 149 -24.37 -2.04 4.73
C ASP A 149 -24.35 -3.01 5.93
N ASP A 150 -23.73 -4.17 5.77
CA ASP A 150 -23.69 -5.19 6.80
C ASP A 150 -22.68 -4.86 7.91
N LYS A 151 -22.75 -5.65 9.00
CA LYS A 151 -21.80 -5.57 10.10
C LYS A 151 -20.91 -6.79 10.05
N ALA A 152 -19.62 -6.58 9.97
CA ALA A 152 -18.65 -7.64 9.78
C ALA A 152 -17.37 -7.41 10.57
N VAL A 153 -16.65 -8.50 10.81
CA VAL A 153 -15.23 -8.42 11.13
C VAL A 153 -14.46 -9.12 10.03
N VAL A 154 -13.59 -8.38 9.37
CA VAL A 154 -12.69 -8.93 8.37
C VAL A 154 -11.34 -9.22 9.02
N PHE A 155 -10.90 -10.48 9.01
CA PHE A 155 -9.67 -10.91 9.68
C PHE A 155 -8.75 -11.73 8.77
N GLY A 156 -7.44 -11.65 9.04
CA GLY A 156 -6.41 -12.14 8.13
C GLY A 156 -6.38 -13.66 7.96
N SER A 157 -5.78 -14.12 6.84
CA SER A 157 -5.71 -15.53 6.44
C SER A 157 -4.99 -16.45 7.41
N TYR A 158 -4.09 -15.88 8.24
CA TYR A 158 -3.27 -16.60 9.22
C TYR A 158 -3.73 -16.39 10.67
N GLN A 159 -4.83 -15.69 10.89
CA GLN A 159 -5.35 -15.44 12.23
C GLN A 159 -6.24 -16.60 12.71
N SER A 160 -6.23 -16.91 14.00
CA SER A 160 -7.16 -17.90 14.56
C SER A 160 -8.47 -17.23 14.92
N TYR A 161 -9.59 -17.75 14.39
CA TYR A 161 -10.93 -17.24 14.71
C TYR A 161 -11.14 -17.11 16.22
N ALA A 162 -10.80 -18.17 16.97
CA ALA A 162 -11.01 -18.22 18.42
C ALA A 162 -10.10 -17.26 19.22
N ASN A 163 -8.97 -16.84 18.62
CA ASN A 163 -8.05 -15.89 19.25
C ASN A 163 -8.41 -14.44 18.92
N GLU A 164 -9.01 -14.17 17.75
CA GLU A 164 -9.34 -12.82 17.32
C GLU A 164 -10.75 -12.38 17.72
N LEU A 165 -11.71 -13.31 17.82
CA LEU A 165 -13.13 -12.99 17.98
C LEU A 165 -13.69 -13.49 19.30
N ASP A 166 -14.47 -12.64 19.95
CA ASP A 166 -15.33 -13.03 21.06
C ASP A 166 -16.72 -13.41 20.53
N GLN A 167 -17.04 -14.71 20.60
CA GLN A 167 -18.31 -15.23 20.09
C GLN A 167 -19.52 -14.54 20.73
N ALA A 168 -19.45 -14.21 22.03
CA ALA A 168 -20.57 -13.54 22.71
C ALA A 168 -20.79 -12.13 22.15
N GLY A 169 -19.72 -11.40 21.82
CA GLY A 169 -19.81 -10.09 21.17
C GLY A 169 -20.31 -10.20 19.73
N VAL A 170 -19.81 -11.19 18.98
CA VAL A 170 -20.26 -11.48 17.60
C VAL A 170 -21.77 -11.72 17.57
N ASP A 171 -22.28 -12.59 18.45
CA ASP A 171 -23.71 -12.92 18.51
C ASP A 171 -24.56 -11.73 18.98
N LYS A 172 -24.10 -11.00 20.00
CA LYS A 172 -24.81 -9.84 20.56
C LYS A 172 -25.04 -8.73 19.53
N HIS A 173 -24.05 -8.47 18.68
CA HIS A 173 -24.10 -7.35 17.72
C HIS A 173 -24.49 -7.76 16.30
N GLY A 174 -24.70 -9.06 16.06
CA GLY A 174 -25.04 -9.60 14.74
C GLY A 174 -23.93 -9.42 13.73
N ILE A 175 -22.67 -9.66 14.15
CA ILE A 175 -21.48 -9.49 13.31
C ILE A 175 -21.28 -10.72 12.43
N THR A 176 -20.95 -10.49 11.17
CA THR A 176 -20.53 -11.54 10.23
C THR A 176 -19.00 -11.65 10.21
N PRO A 177 -18.40 -12.73 10.73
CA PRO A 177 -16.96 -12.94 10.61
C PRO A 177 -16.59 -13.32 9.17
N VAL A 178 -15.64 -12.63 8.56
CA VAL A 178 -15.19 -12.92 7.19
C VAL A 178 -13.66 -13.01 7.15
N ARG A 179 -13.14 -14.17 6.76
CA ARG A 179 -11.69 -14.36 6.60
C ARG A 179 -11.24 -13.92 5.22
N ARG A 180 -10.33 -12.95 5.14
CA ARG A 180 -9.71 -12.51 3.87
C ARG A 180 -8.50 -13.34 3.47
N MET A 181 -8.12 -13.26 2.18
CA MET A 181 -6.97 -14.00 1.62
C MET A 181 -5.59 -13.45 2.00
N SER A 182 -5.52 -12.17 2.37
CA SER A 182 -4.29 -11.50 2.80
C SER A 182 -4.02 -11.70 4.29
N GLY A 183 -2.77 -11.45 4.70
CA GLY A 183 -2.39 -11.48 6.11
C GLY A 183 -2.86 -10.24 6.88
N GLY A 184 -2.33 -10.03 8.09
CA GLY A 184 -2.65 -8.89 8.95
C GLY A 184 -3.74 -9.18 10.00
N GLY A 185 -4.05 -8.19 10.83
CA GLY A 185 -4.98 -8.32 11.96
C GLY A 185 -6.47 -8.29 11.57
N ALA A 186 -7.33 -8.30 12.58
CA ALA A 186 -8.78 -8.15 12.43
C ALA A 186 -9.21 -6.68 12.37
N MET A 187 -10.23 -6.39 11.56
CA MET A 187 -10.85 -5.07 11.44
C MET A 187 -12.36 -5.20 11.64
N PHE A 188 -12.90 -4.44 12.60
CA PHE A 188 -14.33 -4.29 12.80
C PHE A 188 -14.89 -3.27 11.81
N MET A 189 -15.89 -3.68 11.02
CA MET A 189 -16.45 -2.92 9.91
C MET A 189 -17.98 -2.91 10.01
N GLU A 190 -18.59 -1.75 9.92
CA GLU A 190 -20.04 -1.56 9.79
C GLU A 190 -20.28 -0.58 8.64
N GLY A 191 -21.43 -0.68 7.98
CA GLY A 191 -21.78 0.26 6.92
C GLY A 191 -21.59 1.71 7.36
N GLY A 192 -20.81 2.46 6.59
CA GLY A 192 -20.53 3.88 6.83
C GLY A 192 -19.48 4.20 7.91
N ASN A 193 -18.88 3.23 8.60
CA ASN A 193 -17.91 3.52 9.69
C ASN A 193 -16.43 3.45 9.27
N CYS A 194 -16.15 2.97 8.06
CA CYS A 194 -14.81 2.84 7.51
C CYS A 194 -14.75 3.29 6.04
N ILE A 195 -13.55 3.64 5.59
CA ILE A 195 -13.19 3.80 4.18
C ILE A 195 -12.27 2.66 3.82
N THR A 196 -12.65 1.83 2.84
CA THR A 196 -11.85 0.69 2.39
C THR A 196 -11.62 0.76 0.89
N TYR A 197 -10.39 0.55 0.46
CA TYR A 197 -10.03 0.41 -0.95
C TYR A 197 -9.05 -0.74 -1.18
N SER A 198 -8.97 -1.18 -2.43
CA SER A 198 -8.06 -2.22 -2.90
C SER A 198 -7.42 -1.81 -4.21
N ILE A 199 -6.11 -2.02 -4.32
CA ILE A 199 -5.31 -1.87 -5.52
C ILE A 199 -4.92 -3.28 -5.98
N TYR A 200 -5.18 -3.55 -7.26
CA TYR A 200 -4.77 -4.76 -7.96
C TYR A 200 -3.81 -4.34 -9.05
N ALA A 201 -2.56 -4.80 -8.98
CA ALA A 201 -1.52 -4.32 -9.87
C ALA A 201 -0.56 -5.44 -10.29
N PRO A 202 0.09 -5.32 -11.45
CA PRO A 202 1.20 -6.18 -11.85
C PRO A 202 2.33 -6.17 -10.82
N GLU A 203 3.06 -7.29 -10.71
CA GLU A 203 4.24 -7.37 -9.82
C GLU A 203 5.30 -6.31 -10.15
N SER A 204 5.41 -5.88 -11.41
CA SER A 204 6.33 -4.82 -11.83
C SER A 204 6.07 -3.49 -11.11
N LEU A 205 4.83 -3.23 -10.67
CA LEU A 205 4.51 -2.01 -9.93
C LEU A 205 5.30 -1.91 -8.63
N VAL A 206 5.60 -3.04 -7.98
CA VAL A 206 6.36 -3.08 -6.71
C VAL A 206 7.75 -3.72 -6.84
N ALA A 207 8.15 -4.16 -8.03
CA ALA A 207 9.48 -4.72 -8.27
C ALA A 207 10.55 -3.70 -7.89
N GLY A 208 11.66 -4.13 -7.29
CA GLY A 208 12.72 -3.24 -6.80
C GLY A 208 12.45 -2.57 -5.44
N TYR A 209 11.22 -2.60 -4.91
CA TYR A 209 10.94 -2.22 -3.53
C TYR A 209 11.10 -3.39 -2.57
N SER A 210 11.53 -3.10 -1.33
CA SER A 210 11.35 -4.04 -0.23
C SER A 210 9.85 -4.28 0.04
N TYR A 211 9.53 -5.38 0.72
CA TYR A 211 8.15 -5.67 1.07
C TYR A 211 7.52 -4.53 1.89
N GLU A 212 8.25 -4.02 2.88
CA GLU A 212 7.84 -2.86 3.70
C GLU A 212 7.72 -1.56 2.90
N ALA A 213 8.69 -1.23 2.04
CA ALA A 213 8.64 0.01 1.26
C ALA A 213 7.46 0.04 0.28
N SER A 214 7.06 -1.12 -0.24
CA SER A 214 5.92 -1.22 -1.17
C SER A 214 4.60 -0.80 -0.54
N TYR A 215 4.44 -0.90 0.78
CA TYR A 215 3.24 -0.47 1.48
C TYR A 215 3.09 1.05 1.42
N ALA A 216 4.13 1.77 1.83
CA ALA A 216 4.15 3.23 1.78
C ALA A 216 4.00 3.77 0.35
N TYR A 217 4.63 3.11 -0.63
CA TYR A 217 4.51 3.46 -2.05
C TYR A 217 3.06 3.37 -2.55
N LEU A 218 2.37 2.26 -2.27
CA LEU A 218 1.00 2.05 -2.75
C LEU A 218 -0.04 2.93 -2.05
N ASP A 219 0.25 3.41 -0.84
CA ASP A 219 -0.62 4.30 -0.05
C ASP A 219 -0.29 5.79 -0.23
N GLN A 220 0.76 6.15 -0.98
CA GLN A 220 1.25 7.54 -1.05
C GLN A 220 0.20 8.53 -1.57
N TRP A 221 -0.60 8.12 -2.56
CA TRP A 221 -1.68 8.94 -3.13
C TRP A 221 -2.79 9.22 -2.11
N VAL A 222 -3.00 8.32 -1.15
CA VAL A 222 -3.99 8.50 -0.07
C VAL A 222 -3.57 9.60 0.87
N LEU A 223 -2.28 9.66 1.24
CA LEU A 223 -1.78 10.75 2.08
C LEU A 223 -2.01 12.11 1.42
N ALA A 224 -1.80 12.20 0.11
CA ALA A 224 -2.08 13.42 -0.64
C ALA A 224 -3.58 13.76 -0.70
N ALA A 225 -4.45 12.77 -0.86
CA ALA A 225 -5.91 12.98 -0.82
C ALA A 225 -6.38 13.45 0.56
N LEU A 226 -5.85 12.85 1.64
CA LEU A 226 -6.16 13.22 3.02
C LEU A 226 -5.67 14.64 3.37
N ALA A 227 -4.52 15.06 2.85
CA ALA A 227 -3.99 16.41 3.05
C ALA A 227 -4.94 17.49 2.51
N LYS A 228 -5.70 17.21 1.44
CA LYS A 228 -6.74 18.14 0.91
C LYS A 228 -7.90 18.38 1.89
N HIS A 229 -8.08 17.48 2.85
CA HIS A 229 -9.06 17.59 3.94
C HIS A 229 -8.43 18.10 5.24
N GLY A 230 -7.20 18.63 5.20
CA GLY A 230 -6.48 19.13 6.36
C GLY A 230 -5.93 18.04 7.29
N VAL A 231 -5.92 16.77 6.85
CA VAL A 231 -5.36 15.67 7.63
C VAL A 231 -3.88 15.53 7.30
N ASN A 232 -3.02 15.88 8.25
CA ASN A 232 -1.60 15.59 8.18
C ASN A 232 -1.36 14.10 8.48
N ALA A 233 -1.25 13.27 7.44
CA ALA A 233 -1.07 11.83 7.56
C ALA A 233 0.31 11.35 7.07
N TRP A 234 0.87 10.36 7.75
CA TRP A 234 2.14 9.72 7.41
C TRP A 234 2.10 8.20 7.62
N TYR A 235 3.06 7.50 7.01
CA TYR A 235 3.20 6.06 7.15
C TYR A 235 4.02 5.68 8.39
N VAL A 236 3.57 4.68 9.12
CA VAL A 236 4.34 4.02 10.18
C VAL A 236 4.51 2.56 9.78
N PRO A 237 5.74 2.12 9.49
CA PRO A 237 5.97 0.74 9.11
C PRO A 237 5.50 -0.28 10.16
N ILE A 238 5.06 -1.47 9.75
CA ILE A 238 5.11 -1.96 8.37
C ILE A 238 3.94 -1.50 7.50
N ASN A 239 2.80 -1.12 8.08
CA ASN A 239 1.56 -1.00 7.32
C ASN A 239 0.51 -0.01 7.88
N ASP A 240 0.88 0.88 8.80
CA ASP A 240 -0.07 1.76 9.47
C ASP A 240 -0.09 3.16 8.85
N ILE A 241 -1.29 3.70 8.61
CA ILE A 241 -1.50 5.11 8.26
C ILE A 241 -1.90 5.86 9.53
N THR A 242 -1.13 6.90 9.87
CA THR A 242 -1.27 7.67 11.12
C THR A 242 -1.39 9.15 10.82
N SER A 243 -2.04 9.92 11.68
CA SER A 243 -2.05 11.38 11.68
C SER A 243 -1.72 11.96 13.06
N ASP A 244 -1.71 13.29 13.15
CA ASP A 244 -1.55 14.03 14.42
C ASP A 244 -2.55 13.58 15.50
N GLY A 245 -3.71 13.08 15.08
CA GLY A 245 -4.77 12.56 15.94
C GLY A 245 -4.53 11.13 16.44
N GLY A 246 -3.73 10.34 15.74
CA GLY A 246 -3.52 8.92 16.01
C GLY A 246 -3.59 8.06 14.75
N LYS A 247 -3.62 6.73 14.92
CA LYS A 247 -3.74 5.79 13.81
C LYS A 247 -5.09 5.98 13.11
N ILE A 248 -5.07 6.14 11.80
CA ILE A 248 -6.27 6.26 10.96
C ILE A 248 -6.65 4.88 10.43
N GLY A 249 -5.68 4.11 9.93
CA GLY A 249 -5.95 2.86 9.24
C GLY A 249 -4.74 1.95 9.15
N GLY A 250 -4.91 0.85 8.46
CA GLY A 250 -3.84 -0.08 8.17
C GLY A 250 -4.08 -0.85 6.89
N ALA A 251 -2.98 -1.18 6.23
CA ALA A 251 -2.97 -1.90 4.98
C ALA A 251 -2.63 -3.38 5.15
N ALA A 252 -2.97 -4.20 4.17
CA ALA A 252 -2.46 -5.55 4.03
C ALA A 252 -2.21 -5.85 2.55
N GLN A 253 -1.24 -6.73 2.29
CA GLN A 253 -0.92 -7.18 0.95
C GLN A 253 -1.05 -8.69 0.80
N LYS A 254 -1.33 -9.10 -0.44
CA LYS A 254 -1.17 -10.47 -0.92
C LYS A 254 -0.48 -10.41 -2.28
N ARG A 255 0.64 -11.11 -2.42
CA ARG A 255 1.32 -11.29 -3.71
C ARG A 255 1.03 -12.68 -4.26
N ARG A 256 0.76 -12.78 -5.55
CA ARG A 256 0.68 -14.01 -6.34
C ARG A 256 1.51 -13.80 -7.59
N ALA A 257 2.02 -14.87 -8.19
CA ALA A 257 2.77 -14.76 -9.44
C ALA A 257 1.99 -13.89 -10.45
N GLY A 258 2.61 -12.81 -10.92
CA GLY A 258 2.02 -11.86 -11.86
C GLY A 258 1.27 -10.67 -11.25
N ALA A 259 0.78 -10.71 -10.00
CA ALA A 259 0.05 -9.59 -9.42
C ALA A 259 0.15 -9.41 -7.89
N VAL A 260 -0.11 -8.18 -7.46
CA VAL A 260 -0.18 -7.74 -6.07
C VAL A 260 -1.55 -7.17 -5.77
N LEU A 261 -2.15 -7.67 -4.70
CA LEU A 261 -3.26 -7.05 -4.00
C LEU A 261 -2.67 -6.24 -2.85
N HIS A 262 -3.04 -4.97 -2.78
CA HIS A 262 -2.84 -4.12 -1.63
C HIS A 262 -4.18 -3.50 -1.25
N HIS A 263 -4.62 -3.66 -0.01
CA HIS A 263 -5.87 -3.07 0.45
C HIS A 263 -5.71 -2.41 1.80
N THR A 264 -6.51 -1.40 2.04
CA THR A 264 -6.41 -0.56 3.22
C THR A 264 -7.78 -0.27 3.75
N THR A 265 -7.93 -0.38 5.06
CA THR A 265 -9.13 0.06 5.78
C THR A 265 -8.75 1.17 6.73
N MET A 266 -9.43 2.31 6.61
CA MET A 266 -9.29 3.49 7.43
C MET A 266 -10.55 3.69 8.27
N SER A 267 -10.36 4.00 9.54
CA SER A 267 -11.43 4.38 10.45
C SER A 267 -12.04 5.72 10.05
N TYR A 268 -13.35 5.75 9.90
CA TYR A 268 -14.09 6.98 9.62
C TYR A 268 -14.97 7.40 10.81
N ASP A 269 -15.72 6.47 11.41
CA ASP A 269 -16.55 6.70 12.61
C ASP A 269 -16.79 5.39 13.40
N ILE A 270 -15.72 4.78 13.92
CA ILE A 270 -15.79 3.45 14.56
C ILE A 270 -16.38 3.53 15.98
N ASP A 271 -17.35 2.66 16.26
CA ASP A 271 -17.83 2.38 17.61
C ASP A 271 -16.81 1.52 18.38
N ALA A 272 -15.92 2.21 19.10
CA ALA A 272 -14.84 1.57 19.83
C ALA A 272 -15.35 0.62 20.93
N ASP A 273 -16.52 0.87 21.53
CA ASP A 273 -17.05 0.02 22.59
C ASP A 273 -17.56 -1.31 22.02
N LYS A 274 -18.34 -1.27 20.93
CA LYS A 274 -18.73 -2.51 20.23
C LYS A 274 -17.53 -3.29 19.72
N MET A 275 -16.55 -2.60 19.13
CA MET A 275 -15.32 -3.23 18.65
C MET A 275 -14.61 -4.00 19.79
N MET A 276 -14.52 -3.43 21.00
CA MET A 276 -13.89 -4.09 22.15
C MET A 276 -14.67 -5.30 22.67
N GLU A 277 -15.99 -5.34 22.46
CA GLU A 277 -16.81 -6.50 22.80
C GLU A 277 -16.68 -7.63 21.78
N VAL A 278 -16.39 -7.31 20.51
CA VAL A 278 -16.31 -8.27 19.40
C VAL A 278 -14.88 -8.80 19.20
N LEU A 279 -13.87 -7.95 19.33
CA LEU A 279 -12.47 -8.32 19.11
C LEU A 279 -11.79 -8.73 20.42
N ARG A 280 -11.12 -9.89 20.39
CA ARG A 280 -10.20 -10.33 21.44
C ARG A 280 -8.86 -9.64 21.26
N ILE A 281 -8.78 -8.37 21.64
CA ILE A 281 -7.52 -7.65 21.63
C ILE A 281 -6.54 -8.36 22.57
N GLY A 282 -5.49 -8.93 22.01
CA GLY A 282 -4.62 -9.92 22.66
C GLY A 282 -4.27 -9.57 24.11
N LYS A 283 -4.64 -10.46 25.04
CA LYS A 283 -4.29 -10.41 26.47
C LYS A 283 -2.77 -10.29 26.72
N VAL A 284 -1.92 -10.53 25.72
CA VAL A 284 -0.44 -10.47 25.79
C VAL A 284 0.14 -9.05 25.58
N LYS A 285 -0.62 -8.09 25.04
CA LYS A 285 -0.20 -6.66 24.96
C LYS A 285 -0.67 -5.83 26.17
N VAL A 286 -1.30 -6.47 27.16
CA VAL A 286 -1.87 -5.81 28.34
C VAL A 286 -0.89 -5.89 29.51
N SER A 287 0.20 -5.12 29.45
CA SER A 287 0.71 -4.54 30.70
C SER A 287 -0.24 -3.42 31.11
N SER A 288 -0.40 -3.19 32.41
CA SER A 288 -1.41 -2.35 33.08
C SER A 288 -1.45 -0.86 32.70
N LYS A 289 -0.80 -0.46 31.60
CA LYS A 289 -0.94 0.84 30.91
C LYS A 289 -1.76 0.76 29.60
N GLY A 290 -2.20 -0.44 29.19
CA GLY A 290 -2.69 -0.75 27.84
C GLY A 290 -4.18 -0.47 27.54
N LEU A 291 -5.07 -0.42 28.53
CA LEU A 291 -6.52 -0.31 28.28
C LEU A 291 -6.94 1.09 27.79
N SER A 292 -6.32 2.16 28.31
CA SER A 292 -6.53 3.52 27.79
C SER A 292 -5.91 3.71 26.40
N SER A 293 -4.96 2.85 26.03
CA SER A 293 -4.16 2.98 24.81
C SER A 293 -4.83 2.41 23.55
N ALA A 294 -5.83 1.50 23.66
CA ALA A 294 -6.59 1.06 22.49
C ALA A 294 -7.60 2.15 22.05
N LYS A 295 -8.31 2.75 23.02
CA LYS A 295 -9.22 3.89 22.77
C LYS A 295 -8.49 5.19 22.36
N LYS A 296 -7.24 5.41 22.79
CA LYS A 296 -6.43 6.58 22.40
C LYS A 296 -5.67 6.43 21.07
N ARG A 297 -5.65 5.24 20.47
CA ARG A 297 -4.80 4.99 19.29
C ARG A 297 -5.50 5.16 17.97
N VAL A 298 -6.83 5.08 17.90
CA VAL A 298 -7.58 5.24 16.65
C VAL A 298 -8.28 6.59 16.67
N ASP A 299 -7.97 7.45 15.70
CA ASP A 299 -8.65 8.73 15.54
C ASP A 299 -9.43 8.76 14.22
N PRO A 300 -10.77 8.61 14.27
CA PRO A 300 -11.57 8.49 13.06
C PRO A 300 -11.53 9.76 12.20
N LEU A 301 -11.49 9.57 10.87
CA LEU A 301 -11.43 10.68 9.91
C LEU A 301 -12.57 11.70 10.05
N ARG A 302 -13.77 11.26 10.45
CA ARG A 302 -14.91 12.17 10.66
C ARG A 302 -14.63 13.20 11.76
N ARG A 303 -13.92 12.81 12.83
CA ARG A 303 -13.56 13.72 13.93
C ARG A 303 -12.50 14.73 13.51
N GLN A 304 -11.55 14.31 12.69
CA GLN A 304 -10.44 15.15 12.22
C GLN A 304 -10.88 16.15 11.15
N THR A 305 -11.76 15.73 10.25
CA THR A 305 -12.16 16.52 9.07
C THR A 305 -13.50 17.24 9.23
N GLY A 306 -14.46 16.63 9.94
CA GLY A 306 -15.87 17.06 9.91
C GLY A 306 -16.58 16.79 8.57
N VAL A 307 -15.89 16.19 7.61
CA VAL A 307 -16.36 15.96 6.23
C VAL A 307 -17.10 14.63 6.13
N LYS A 308 -18.05 14.53 5.20
CA LYS A 308 -18.76 13.28 4.92
C LYS A 308 -17.83 12.22 4.32
N ARG A 309 -18.06 10.96 4.65
CA ARG A 309 -17.25 9.83 4.19
C ARG A 309 -17.14 9.77 2.67
N GLU A 310 -18.28 9.97 2.00
CA GLU A 310 -18.42 9.93 0.55
C GLU A 310 -17.54 11.01 -0.11
N GLU A 311 -17.46 12.20 0.49
CA GLU A 311 -16.62 13.30 -0.03
C GLU A 311 -15.11 13.02 0.11
N ILE A 312 -14.72 12.26 1.14
CA ILE A 312 -13.34 11.75 1.28
C ILE A 312 -13.06 10.72 0.18
N ILE A 313 -13.96 9.75 -0.02
CA ILE A 313 -13.83 8.73 -1.07
C ILE A 313 -13.76 9.35 -2.47
N GLU A 314 -14.62 10.33 -2.75
CA GLU A 314 -14.59 11.05 -4.02
C GLU A 314 -13.29 11.83 -4.21
N THR A 315 -12.79 12.48 -3.15
CA THR A 315 -11.50 13.19 -3.21
C THR A 315 -10.34 12.22 -3.45
N MET A 316 -10.39 11.05 -2.83
CA MET A 316 -9.45 9.96 -3.06
C MET A 316 -9.49 9.48 -4.52
N ALA A 317 -10.67 9.16 -5.06
CA ALA A 317 -10.83 8.74 -6.45
C ALA A 317 -10.33 9.82 -7.43
N ARG A 318 -10.71 11.09 -7.22
CA ARG A 318 -10.25 12.22 -8.04
C ARG A 318 -8.74 12.42 -7.96
N GLU A 319 -8.13 12.27 -6.79
CA GLU A 319 -6.67 12.38 -6.64
C GLU A 319 -5.96 11.27 -7.41
N PHE A 320 -6.43 10.03 -7.31
CA PHE A 320 -5.87 8.91 -8.05
C PHE A 320 -6.00 9.12 -9.57
N ALA A 321 -7.18 9.51 -10.04
CA ALA A 321 -7.42 9.81 -11.46
C ALA A 321 -6.55 10.98 -11.96
N THR A 322 -6.41 12.05 -11.18
CA THR A 322 -5.60 13.21 -11.55
C THR A 322 -4.11 12.85 -11.66
N ARG A 323 -3.61 12.01 -10.75
CA ARG A 323 -2.20 11.60 -10.74
C ARG A 323 -1.85 10.60 -11.84
N TYR A 324 -2.75 9.66 -12.10
CA TYR A 324 -2.41 8.44 -12.86
C TYR A 324 -3.28 8.23 -14.09
N GLY A 325 -4.12 9.20 -14.46
CA GLY A 325 -4.97 9.12 -15.64
C GLY A 325 -6.04 8.03 -15.58
N ALA A 326 -6.40 7.59 -14.37
CA ALA A 326 -7.33 6.49 -14.16
C ALA A 326 -8.75 6.85 -14.67
N LYS A 327 -9.45 5.85 -15.21
CA LYS A 327 -10.80 5.99 -15.76
C LYS A 327 -11.80 5.19 -14.96
N ASP A 328 -13.02 5.70 -14.84
CA ASP A 328 -14.11 4.96 -14.21
C ASP A 328 -14.42 3.69 -15.01
N ALA A 329 -14.64 2.59 -14.29
CA ALA A 329 -15.00 1.29 -14.83
C ALA A 329 -16.23 0.73 -14.11
N VAL A 330 -16.92 -0.19 -14.78
CA VAL A 330 -18.10 -0.88 -14.25
C VAL A 330 -17.73 -2.33 -13.93
N LEU A 331 -18.22 -2.84 -12.81
CA LEU A 331 -18.01 -4.23 -12.43
C LEU A 331 -18.80 -5.12 -13.40
N SER A 332 -18.11 -6.04 -14.06
CA SER A 332 -18.77 -6.94 -15.00
C SER A 332 -19.60 -7.98 -14.25
N ASP A 333 -20.74 -8.37 -14.82
CA ASP A 333 -21.61 -9.41 -14.27
C ASP A 333 -20.86 -10.75 -14.11
N ALA A 334 -19.92 -11.05 -15.01
CA ALA A 334 -19.11 -12.26 -14.94
C ALA A 334 -18.13 -12.24 -13.74
N THR A 335 -17.47 -11.10 -13.50
CA THR A 335 -16.60 -10.90 -12.34
C THR A 335 -17.40 -10.99 -11.04
N LEU A 336 -18.60 -10.40 -11.00
CA LEU A 336 -19.50 -10.48 -9.84
C LEU A 336 -19.98 -11.91 -9.58
N ALA A 337 -20.45 -12.61 -10.61
CA ALA A 337 -20.91 -13.99 -10.50
C ALA A 337 -19.80 -14.94 -10.00
N GLU A 338 -18.56 -14.74 -10.45
CA GLU A 338 -17.42 -15.49 -9.96
C GLU A 338 -17.12 -15.20 -8.48
N ALA A 339 -17.26 -13.94 -8.05
CA ALA A 339 -17.12 -13.60 -6.64
C ALA A 339 -18.22 -14.24 -5.78
N GLU A 340 -19.47 -14.21 -6.24
CA GLU A 340 -20.60 -14.89 -5.57
C GLU A 340 -20.40 -16.41 -5.50
N ARG A 341 -19.86 -17.01 -6.56
CA ARG A 341 -19.46 -18.42 -6.55
C ARG A 341 -18.42 -18.69 -5.47
N LEU A 342 -17.35 -17.90 -5.39
CA LEU A 342 -16.33 -18.01 -4.34
C LEU A 342 -16.89 -17.75 -2.93
N VAL A 343 -17.93 -16.92 -2.78
CA VAL A 343 -18.62 -16.77 -1.50
C VAL A 343 -19.22 -18.11 -1.07
N SER A 344 -19.99 -18.75 -1.96
CA SER A 344 -20.65 -20.02 -1.66
C SER A 344 -19.67 -21.18 -1.42
N GLU A 345 -18.56 -21.22 -2.16
CA GLU A 345 -17.60 -22.33 -2.11
C GLU A 345 -16.48 -22.13 -1.08
N LYS A 346 -16.24 -20.88 -0.63
CA LYS A 346 -15.10 -20.56 0.21
C LYS A 346 -15.43 -19.50 1.26
N TYR A 347 -15.71 -18.25 0.86
CA TYR A 347 -15.68 -17.12 1.80
C TYR A 347 -16.79 -17.10 2.85
N SER A 348 -17.90 -17.82 2.64
CA SER A 348 -18.95 -18.04 3.65
C SER A 348 -18.94 -19.45 4.24
N THR A 349 -17.94 -20.27 3.92
CA THR A 349 -17.83 -21.62 4.49
C THR A 349 -17.21 -21.58 5.88
N GLU A 350 -17.65 -22.51 6.75
CA GLU A 350 -17.05 -22.68 8.07
C GLU A 350 -15.60 -23.21 7.96
N GLU A 351 -15.33 -24.07 6.98
CA GLU A 351 -13.99 -24.61 6.71
C GLU A 351 -12.97 -23.49 6.47
N TRP A 352 -13.31 -22.52 5.62
CA TRP A 352 -12.44 -21.37 5.38
C TRP A 352 -12.38 -20.44 6.60
N THR A 353 -13.54 -20.07 7.14
CA THR A 353 -13.62 -19.09 8.24
C THR A 353 -12.88 -19.58 9.48
N LYS A 354 -13.05 -20.84 9.86
CA LYS A 354 -12.44 -21.45 11.05
C LYS A 354 -11.14 -22.20 10.77
N ARG A 355 -10.59 -22.12 9.55
CA ARG A 355 -9.30 -22.72 9.20
C ARG A 355 -8.23 -22.36 10.25
N ILE A 356 -7.54 -23.39 10.75
CA ILE A 356 -6.34 -23.24 11.57
C ILE A 356 -5.15 -23.35 10.60
N PRO A 357 -4.43 -22.25 10.34
CA PRO A 357 -3.34 -22.21 9.36
C PRO A 357 -2.09 -22.97 9.80
#